data_AF-A0AAD2UYZ0-F1
#
_entry.id   AF-A0AAD2UYZ0-F1
#
_cell.length_a   1.000
_cell.length_b   1.000
_cell.length_c   1.000
_cell.angle_alpha   90.00
_cell.angle_beta   90.00
_cell.angle_gamma   90.00
#
_symmetry.space_group_name_H-M   'P 1'
#
loop_
_entity.id
_entity.type
_entity.pdbx_description
1 polymer ?
#
loop_
_entity_poly.entity_id
_entity_poly.type
_entity_poly.pdbx_seq_one_letter_code
_entity_poly.pdbx_strand_id
1 'polypeptide(L)'
;MQTLNTLDLQTTSLKIVDGKLWILDQQALPQRQEWLSADTVELLIEHIQALRVRGAPLIGLSASLLLALLAERGLPQAQLEQALIALRESRPTAVNLMNNLARMQQTLLQANWVAAMTHEALRLVEEDRELCEQIAQHGVQLVKPGSNLLTHCNTGGLATAGIGTAIGVLLKAHQQGKIKQVWVDETRPLLQGGRLTAWELGELGIPYQLICDSMAASLMAQGKVDAVWVGADRIAANGDVANKIGTYSLAVLAHYHRIPFYVAAPHTTHDPDCPNGAAIPIEQRDASEVKGVSGGFGHCQWAPANAPVYNPAFDVTPAALISGWVLDSGVITPEQVAAGFFQPKS
;
A
#
# COMPACT_ATOMS: atom_id res chain seq x y z
N MET A 1 29.21 -0.29 -14.02
CA MET A 1 28.18 0.12 -13.02
C MET A 1 26.89 0.30 -13.79
N GLN A 2 25.79 -0.33 -13.37
CA GLN A 2 24.48 -0.06 -13.96
C GLN A 2 24.10 1.38 -13.62
N THR A 3 23.72 2.16 -14.63
CA THR A 3 23.14 3.50 -14.47
C THR A 3 21.64 3.42 -14.70
N LEU A 4 20.85 4.22 -13.99
CA LEU A 4 19.39 4.28 -14.19
C LEU A 4 19.05 4.75 -15.61
N ASN A 5 19.90 5.58 -16.22
CA ASN A 5 19.77 6.01 -17.61
C ASN A 5 19.82 4.87 -18.64
N THR A 6 20.34 3.69 -18.29
CA THR A 6 20.47 2.53 -19.18
C THR A 6 19.60 1.34 -18.78
N LEU A 7 18.83 1.50 -17.70
CA LEU A 7 18.02 0.43 -17.13
C LEU A 7 16.55 0.68 -17.45
N ASP A 8 15.93 -0.25 -18.17
CA ASP A 8 14.47 -0.29 -18.31
C ASP A 8 13.85 -0.87 -17.03
N LEU A 9 13.76 -0.03 -15.99
CA LEU A 9 13.00 -0.37 -14.79
C LEU A 9 11.52 -0.20 -15.11
N GLN A 10 10.75 -1.26 -14.92
CA GLN A 10 9.29 -1.22 -15.02
C GLN A 10 8.66 -2.03 -13.88
N THR A 11 7.68 -1.42 -13.24
CA THR A 11 6.73 -2.05 -12.31
C THR A 11 5.31 -1.72 -12.81
N THR A 12 4.28 -2.16 -12.09
CA THR A 12 2.89 -1.80 -12.42
C THR A 12 2.66 -0.28 -12.41
N SER A 13 3.34 0.46 -11.52
CA SER A 13 3.09 1.90 -11.33
C SER A 13 4.30 2.81 -11.51
N LEU A 14 5.51 2.28 -11.67
CA LEU A 14 6.73 3.06 -11.90
C LEU A 14 7.42 2.56 -13.16
N LYS A 15 7.97 3.49 -13.94
CA LYS A 15 8.94 3.14 -14.96
C LYS A 15 9.99 4.22 -15.12
N ILE A 16 11.18 3.81 -15.53
CA ILE A 16 12.24 4.72 -15.96
C ILE A 16 12.40 4.54 -17.45
N VAL A 17 12.23 5.61 -18.21
CA VAL A 17 12.32 5.62 -19.67
C VAL A 17 13.12 6.85 -20.07
N ASP A 18 14.15 6.66 -20.90
CA ASP A 18 15.09 7.71 -21.32
C ASP A 18 15.69 8.48 -20.13
N GLY A 19 16.00 7.75 -19.05
CA GLY A 19 16.53 8.31 -17.83
C GLY A 19 15.54 9.16 -17.03
N LYS A 20 14.25 9.16 -17.36
CA LYS A 20 13.21 9.94 -16.66
C LYS A 20 12.27 9.05 -15.87
N LEU A 21 11.86 9.51 -14.69
CA LEU A 21 10.87 8.81 -13.88
C LEU A 21 9.46 9.09 -14.39
N TRP A 22 8.68 8.03 -14.54
CA TRP A 22 7.27 8.08 -14.85
C TRP A 22 6.48 7.29 -13.81
N ILE A 23 5.32 7.82 -13.44
CA ILE A 23 4.36 7.18 -12.55
C ILE A 23 3.06 6.90 -13.30
N LEU A 24 2.35 5.84 -12.94
CA LEU A 24 0.99 5.62 -13.42
C LEU A 24 0.02 6.50 -12.62
N ASP A 25 -0.83 7.27 -13.30
CA ASP A 25 -1.85 8.10 -12.64
C ASP A 25 -2.98 7.24 -12.07
N GLN A 26 -2.87 6.93 -10.78
CA GLN A 26 -3.88 6.14 -10.09
C GLN A 26 -5.23 6.88 -9.97
N GLN A 27 -5.27 8.22 -10.14
CA GLN A 27 -6.55 8.93 -10.17
C GLN A 27 -7.28 8.78 -11.51
N ALA A 28 -6.55 8.53 -12.59
CA ALA A 28 -7.14 8.31 -13.91
C ALA A 28 -7.75 6.91 -14.05
N LEU A 29 -7.29 5.94 -13.25
CA LEU A 29 -7.83 4.60 -13.22
C LEU A 29 -9.27 4.56 -12.64
N PRO A 30 -10.13 3.67 -13.18
CA PRO A 30 -9.86 2.72 -14.26
C PRO A 30 -10.13 3.27 -15.68
N GLN A 31 -10.57 4.51 -15.83
CA GLN A 31 -11.02 5.06 -17.12
C GLN A 31 -9.87 5.27 -18.11
N ARG A 32 -8.68 5.66 -17.62
CA ARG A 32 -7.49 5.85 -18.43
C ARG A 32 -6.25 5.32 -17.72
N GLN A 33 -5.41 4.61 -18.46
CA GLN A 33 -4.08 4.21 -18.02
C GLN A 33 -3.07 5.25 -18.53
N GLU A 34 -2.90 6.32 -17.76
CA GLU A 34 -2.09 7.48 -18.13
C GLU A 34 -0.78 7.51 -17.34
N TRP A 35 0.35 7.64 -18.03
CA TRP A 35 1.67 7.77 -17.40
C TRP A 35 2.07 9.23 -17.32
N LEU A 36 2.37 9.71 -16.11
CA LEU A 36 2.77 11.07 -15.84
C LEU A 36 4.28 11.14 -15.58
N SER A 37 4.90 12.20 -16.07
CA SER A 37 6.30 12.46 -15.78
C SER A 37 6.44 12.94 -14.33
N ALA A 38 7.30 12.29 -13.55
CA ALA A 38 7.63 12.66 -12.18
C ALA A 38 9.12 13.05 -12.09
N ASP A 39 9.57 13.85 -13.06
CA ASP A 39 10.99 14.06 -13.34
C ASP A 39 11.62 15.25 -12.58
N THR A 40 10.84 15.94 -11.76
CA THR A 40 11.30 16.98 -10.84
C THR A 40 10.70 16.78 -9.45
N VAL A 41 11.34 17.38 -8.44
CA VAL A 41 10.90 17.29 -7.04
C VAL A 41 9.48 17.87 -6.89
N GLU A 42 9.22 19.01 -7.53
CA GLU A 42 7.95 19.70 -7.49
C GLU A 42 6.82 18.85 -8.09
N LEU A 43 7.06 18.24 -9.26
CA LEU A 43 6.09 17.36 -9.91
C LEU A 43 5.78 16.13 -9.06
N LEU A 44 6.81 15.48 -8.50
CA LEU A 44 6.60 14.31 -7.66
C LEU A 44 5.82 14.66 -6.39
N ILE A 45 6.13 15.79 -5.74
CA ILE A 45 5.37 16.28 -4.57
C ILE A 45 3.90 16.52 -4.95
N GLU A 46 3.64 17.19 -6.08
CA GLU A 46 2.27 17.42 -6.58
C GLU A 46 1.53 16.09 -6.78
N HIS A 47 2.19 15.12 -7.40
CA HIS A 47 1.60 13.80 -7.64
C HIS A 47 1.32 13.02 -6.34
N ILE A 48 2.20 13.10 -5.35
CA ILE A 48 2.01 12.49 -4.03
C ILE A 48 0.83 13.13 -3.29
N GLN A 49 0.77 14.46 -3.24
CA GLN A 49 -0.27 15.21 -2.53
C GLN A 49 -1.64 15.05 -3.18
N ALA A 50 -1.68 15.04 -4.51
CA ALA A 50 -2.90 14.77 -5.27
C ALA A 50 -3.33 13.30 -5.22
N LEU A 51 -2.54 12.38 -4.67
CA LEU A 51 -2.77 10.93 -4.69
C LEU A 51 -2.75 10.31 -6.11
N ARG A 52 -2.02 10.91 -7.05
CA ARG A 52 -1.73 10.29 -8.36
C ARG A 52 -0.77 9.10 -8.22
N VAL A 53 0.12 9.15 -7.22
CA VAL A 53 0.89 8.01 -6.73
C VAL A 53 0.56 7.78 -5.25
N ARG A 54 0.20 6.54 -4.89
CA ARG A 54 -0.14 6.18 -3.51
C ARG A 54 0.25 4.75 -3.17
N GLY A 55 0.12 4.41 -1.89
CA GLY A 55 0.72 3.21 -1.30
C GLY A 55 2.00 3.60 -0.59
N ALA A 56 2.10 3.28 0.70
CA ALA A 56 3.21 3.73 1.53
C ALA A 56 4.58 3.34 0.93
N PRO A 57 4.78 2.09 0.43
CA PRO A 57 6.03 1.73 -0.22
C PRO A 57 6.29 2.53 -1.51
N LEU A 58 5.31 2.60 -2.42
CA LEU A 58 5.48 3.23 -3.73
C LEU A 58 5.89 4.71 -3.67
N ILE A 59 5.37 5.45 -2.69
CA ILE A 59 5.73 6.87 -2.47
C ILE A 59 7.23 6.99 -2.16
N GLY A 60 7.75 6.16 -1.23
CA GLY A 60 9.16 6.16 -0.86
C GLY A 60 10.08 5.73 -2.01
N LEU A 61 9.66 4.75 -2.80
CA LEU A 61 10.41 4.27 -3.97
C LEU A 61 10.47 5.34 -5.07
N SER A 62 9.36 6.00 -5.36
CA SER A 62 9.30 7.11 -6.33
C SER A 62 10.29 8.22 -5.97
N ALA A 63 10.30 8.61 -4.69
CA ALA A 63 11.20 9.65 -4.19
C ALA A 63 12.67 9.23 -4.27
N SER A 64 12.98 7.97 -3.97
CA SER A 64 14.34 7.42 -4.04
C SER A 64 14.87 7.35 -5.47
N LEU A 65 14.04 6.87 -6.41
CA LEU A 65 14.42 6.81 -7.82
C LEU A 65 14.63 8.20 -8.42
N LEU A 66 13.77 9.17 -8.10
CA LEU A 66 13.93 10.55 -8.56
C LEU A 66 15.26 11.15 -8.06
N LEU A 67 15.59 11.00 -6.77
CA LEU A 67 16.84 11.52 -6.22
C LEU A 67 18.07 10.93 -6.91
N ALA A 68 18.06 9.62 -7.16
CA ALA A 68 19.14 8.95 -7.88
C ALA A 68 19.27 9.45 -9.34
N LEU A 69 18.16 9.66 -10.04
CA LEU A 69 18.17 10.25 -11.39
C LEU A 69 18.72 11.67 -11.40
N LEU A 70 18.33 12.50 -10.42
CA LEU A 70 18.87 13.86 -10.26
C LEU A 70 20.37 13.84 -9.97
N ALA A 71 20.85 12.91 -9.15
CA ALA A 71 22.27 12.69 -8.89
C ALA A 71 23.04 12.30 -10.16
N GLU A 72 22.54 11.35 -10.96
CA GLU A 72 23.16 10.95 -12.23
C GLU A 72 23.25 12.09 -13.25
N ARG A 73 22.31 13.04 -13.19
CA ARG A 73 22.30 14.26 -14.02
C ARG A 73 23.21 15.37 -13.52
N GLY A 74 23.92 15.15 -12.42
CA GLY A 74 24.88 16.10 -11.87
C GLY A 74 24.28 17.18 -10.98
N LEU A 75 23.09 16.96 -10.40
CA LEU A 75 22.55 17.88 -9.41
C LEU A 75 23.52 17.96 -8.20
N PRO A 76 23.93 19.17 -7.75
CA PRO A 76 24.87 19.29 -6.65
C PRO A 76 24.35 18.67 -5.36
N GLN A 77 25.26 18.13 -4.55
CA GLN A 77 24.92 17.47 -3.28
C GLN A 77 24.02 18.33 -2.37
N ALA A 78 24.34 19.62 -2.21
CA ALA A 78 23.54 20.54 -1.39
C ALA A 78 22.10 20.72 -1.90
N GLN A 79 21.88 20.63 -3.22
CA GLN A 79 20.52 20.69 -3.79
C GLN A 79 19.78 19.37 -3.63
N LEU A 80 20.48 18.22 -3.67
CA LEU A 80 19.88 16.92 -3.33
C LEU A 80 19.47 16.83 -1.87
N GLU A 81 20.24 17.43 -0.95
CA GLU A 81 19.87 17.55 0.47
C GLU A 81 18.58 18.37 0.64
N GLN A 82 18.42 19.46 -0.11
CA GLN A 82 17.18 20.24 -0.14
C GLN A 82 16.00 19.44 -0.73
N ALA A 83 16.24 18.70 -1.81
CA ALA A 83 15.24 17.83 -2.43
C ALA A 83 14.75 16.73 -1.47
N LEU A 84 15.68 16.12 -0.71
CA LEU A 84 15.37 15.15 0.34
C LEU A 84 14.43 15.73 1.40
N ILE A 85 14.71 16.94 1.88
CA ILE A 85 13.87 17.63 2.88
C ILE A 85 12.47 17.89 2.30
N ALA A 86 12.39 18.48 1.12
CA ALA A 86 11.11 18.77 0.46
C ALA A 86 10.26 17.51 0.22
N LEU A 87 10.89 16.42 -0.21
CA LEU A 87 10.20 15.13 -0.42
C LEU A 87 9.70 14.54 0.91
N ARG A 88 10.46 14.62 2.01
CA ARG A 88 10.00 14.20 3.34
C ARG A 88 8.75 14.96 3.79
N GLU A 89 8.72 16.26 3.57
CA GLU A 89 7.61 17.13 3.99
C GLU A 89 6.33 16.91 3.16
N SER A 90 6.42 16.24 2.00
CA SER A 90 5.26 15.99 1.14
C SER A 90 4.14 15.21 1.84
N ARG A 91 4.48 14.22 2.68
CA ARG A 91 3.56 13.45 3.55
C ARG A 91 4.28 12.97 4.81
N PRO A 92 4.34 13.79 5.88
CA PRO A 92 5.16 13.52 7.06
C PRO A 92 4.75 12.27 7.87
N THR A 93 3.54 11.75 7.65
CA THR A 93 3.01 10.56 8.34
C THR A 93 3.37 9.24 7.64
N ALA A 94 3.94 9.28 6.43
CA ALA A 94 4.30 8.09 5.66
C ALA A 94 5.65 7.51 6.12
N VAL A 95 5.62 6.52 7.01
CA VAL A 95 6.83 5.92 7.62
C VAL A 95 7.78 5.32 6.57
N ASN A 96 7.26 4.63 5.54
CA ASN A 96 8.09 4.09 4.45
C ASN A 96 8.85 5.17 3.67
N LEU A 97 8.24 6.36 3.46
CA LEU A 97 8.92 7.49 2.84
C LEU A 97 10.10 7.95 3.70
N MET A 98 9.88 8.08 5.02
CA MET A 98 10.93 8.49 5.96
C MET A 98 12.09 7.51 5.98
N ASN A 99 11.80 6.21 6.05
CA ASN A 99 12.80 5.15 6.07
C ASN A 99 13.64 5.13 4.78
N ASN A 100 13.00 5.22 3.62
CA ASN A 100 13.70 5.26 2.35
C ASN A 100 14.58 6.51 2.23
N LEU A 101 14.06 7.69 2.55
CA LEU A 101 14.82 8.92 2.47
C LEU A 101 15.95 8.99 3.52
N ALA A 102 15.79 8.36 4.68
CA ALA A 102 16.88 8.19 5.65
C ALA A 102 18.03 7.37 5.06
N ARG A 103 17.74 6.25 4.39
CA ARG A 103 18.75 5.43 3.70
C ARG A 103 19.41 6.19 2.56
N MET A 104 18.63 6.91 1.74
CA MET A 104 19.16 7.75 0.67
C MET A 104 20.08 8.85 1.21
N GLN A 105 19.74 9.48 2.34
CA GLN A 105 20.59 10.50 2.97
C GLN A 105 21.96 9.95 3.39
N GLN A 106 22.04 8.69 3.85
CA GLN A 106 23.33 8.08 4.22
C GLN A 106 24.26 7.91 3.00
N THR A 107 23.73 7.80 1.78
CA THR A 107 24.55 7.67 0.57
C THR A 107 25.33 8.94 0.25
N LEU A 108 24.81 10.12 0.64
CA LEU A 108 25.46 11.41 0.43
C LEU A 108 26.76 11.58 1.23
N LEU A 109 26.96 10.77 2.28
CA LEU A 109 28.18 10.79 3.09
C LEU A 109 29.34 10.01 2.44
N GLN A 110 29.09 9.32 1.33
CA GLN A 110 30.09 8.47 0.68
C GLN A 110 30.93 9.24 -0.36
N ALA A 111 32.19 8.84 -0.55
CA ALA A 111 33.08 9.47 -1.53
C ALA A 111 32.57 9.37 -2.97
N ASN A 112 31.85 8.28 -3.31
CA ASN A 112 31.21 8.07 -4.61
C ASN A 112 29.67 8.11 -4.46
N TRP A 113 29.15 9.18 -3.86
CA TRP A 113 27.75 9.31 -3.48
C TRP A 113 26.77 9.17 -4.67
N VAL A 114 27.12 9.61 -5.88
CA VAL A 114 26.23 9.46 -7.07
C VAL A 114 25.93 7.98 -7.32
N ALA A 115 26.98 7.16 -7.45
CA ALA A 115 26.81 5.74 -7.70
C ALA A 115 26.17 5.01 -6.49
N ALA A 116 26.52 5.43 -5.27
CA ALA A 116 25.91 4.88 -4.06
C ALA A 116 24.41 5.16 -4.00
N MET A 117 23.97 6.35 -4.40
CA MET A 117 22.58 6.76 -4.44
C MET A 117 21.77 5.98 -5.48
N THR A 118 22.33 5.80 -6.69
CA THR A 118 21.75 4.93 -7.73
C THR A 118 21.59 3.50 -7.23
N HIS A 119 22.65 2.93 -6.67
CA HIS A 119 22.63 1.55 -6.18
C HIS A 119 21.59 1.38 -5.06
N GLU A 120 21.52 2.33 -4.13
CA GLU A 120 20.57 2.28 -3.03
C GLU A 120 19.10 2.40 -3.49
N ALA A 121 18.81 3.29 -4.44
CA ALA A 121 17.46 3.43 -4.99
C ALA A 121 17.00 2.15 -5.70
N LEU A 122 17.87 1.50 -6.47
CA LEU A 122 17.59 0.20 -7.10
C LEU A 122 17.43 -0.92 -6.06
N ARG A 123 18.28 -0.93 -5.04
CA ARG A 123 18.21 -1.90 -3.94
C ARG A 123 16.87 -1.79 -3.20
N LEU A 124 16.40 -0.57 -2.93
CA LEU A 124 15.10 -0.33 -2.31
C LEU A 124 13.94 -0.91 -3.13
N VAL A 125 13.99 -0.79 -4.46
CA VAL A 125 12.98 -1.37 -5.36
C VAL A 125 13.01 -2.89 -5.32
N GLU A 126 14.19 -3.49 -5.38
CA GLU A 126 14.32 -4.94 -5.37
C GLU A 126 13.94 -5.55 -4.02
N GLU A 127 14.32 -4.91 -2.92
CA GLU A 127 13.87 -5.29 -1.58
C GLU A 127 12.35 -5.28 -1.47
N ASP A 128 11.66 -4.26 -2.00
CA ASP A 128 10.20 -4.22 -1.98
C ASP A 128 9.57 -5.35 -2.81
N ARG A 129 10.18 -5.72 -3.94
CA ARG A 129 9.75 -6.89 -4.74
C ARG A 129 9.91 -8.18 -3.97
N GLU A 130 11.07 -8.40 -3.36
CA GLU A 130 11.37 -9.58 -2.56
C GLU A 130 10.41 -9.68 -1.35
N LEU A 131 10.18 -8.57 -0.64
CA LEU A 131 9.22 -8.49 0.47
C LEU A 131 7.81 -8.94 0.01
N CYS A 132 7.31 -8.38 -1.09
CA CYS A 132 6.00 -8.76 -1.65
C CYS A 132 5.94 -10.25 -2.01
N GLU A 133 7.00 -10.78 -2.62
CA GLU A 133 7.08 -12.17 -3.06
C GLU A 133 7.07 -13.14 -1.87
N GLN A 134 7.78 -12.82 -0.79
CA GLN A 134 7.80 -13.61 0.45
C GLN A 134 6.45 -13.58 1.17
N ILE A 135 5.82 -12.39 1.31
CA ILE A 135 4.47 -12.26 1.89
C ILE A 135 3.49 -13.14 1.12
N ALA A 136 3.51 -13.07 -0.21
CA ALA A 136 2.64 -13.89 -1.05
C ALA A 136 2.92 -15.39 -0.87
N GLN A 137 4.20 -15.78 -0.77
CA GLN A 137 4.61 -17.17 -0.58
C GLN A 137 4.17 -17.76 0.76
N HIS A 138 4.22 -16.97 1.83
CA HIS A 138 3.71 -17.36 3.14
C HIS A 138 2.18 -17.39 3.16
N GLY A 139 1.53 -16.35 2.63
CA GLY A 139 0.08 -16.22 2.68
C GLY A 139 -0.65 -17.26 1.84
N VAL A 140 -0.12 -17.66 0.67
CA VAL A 140 -0.78 -18.64 -0.20
C VAL A 140 -0.93 -20.02 0.47
N GLN A 141 -0.12 -20.33 1.48
CA GLN A 141 -0.24 -21.56 2.27
C GLN A 141 -1.52 -21.58 3.13
N LEU A 142 -2.05 -20.41 3.49
CA LEU A 142 -3.27 -20.27 4.29
C LEU A 142 -4.55 -20.29 3.43
N VAL A 143 -4.41 -20.10 2.10
CA VAL A 143 -5.55 -20.15 1.17
C VAL A 143 -5.89 -21.59 0.81
N LYS A 144 -7.16 -21.96 1.03
CA LYS A 144 -7.68 -23.30 0.72
C LYS A 144 -8.16 -23.39 -0.75
N PRO A 145 -8.12 -24.57 -1.39
CA PRO A 145 -8.71 -24.75 -2.71
C PRO A 145 -10.21 -24.41 -2.73
N GLY A 146 -10.66 -23.72 -3.78
CA GLY A 146 -12.05 -23.33 -3.97
C GLY A 146 -12.54 -22.15 -3.11
N SER A 147 -11.63 -21.36 -2.53
CA SER A 147 -11.98 -20.27 -1.61
C SER A 147 -12.69 -19.11 -2.30
N ASN A 148 -13.69 -18.56 -1.60
CA ASN A 148 -14.30 -17.26 -1.84
C ASN A 148 -13.66 -16.27 -0.87
N LEU A 149 -12.80 -15.40 -1.36
CA LEU A 149 -12.03 -14.47 -0.53
C LEU A 149 -12.69 -13.09 -0.54
N LEU A 150 -12.48 -12.28 0.50
CA LEU A 150 -12.89 -10.87 0.54
C LEU A 150 -11.68 -9.98 0.80
N THR A 151 -11.59 -8.85 0.12
CA THR A 151 -10.53 -7.85 0.33
C THR A 151 -11.07 -6.43 0.37
N HIS A 152 -10.26 -5.52 0.91
CA HIS A 152 -10.62 -4.14 1.18
C HIS A 152 -9.44 -3.21 0.87
N CYS A 153 -9.74 -2.01 0.35
CA CYS A 153 -8.77 -1.08 -0.21
C CYS A 153 -8.00 -1.67 -1.41
N ASN A 154 -6.80 -1.15 -1.69
CA ASN A 154 -5.92 -1.63 -2.75
C ASN A 154 -4.48 -1.83 -2.25
N THR A 155 -3.98 -3.05 -2.43
CA THR A 155 -2.75 -3.57 -1.81
C THR A 155 -1.86 -4.37 -2.77
N GLY A 156 -2.07 -4.23 -4.07
CA GLY A 156 -1.30 -4.93 -5.10
C GLY A 156 -0.12 -4.12 -5.64
N GLY A 157 0.30 -4.44 -6.86
CA GLY A 157 1.43 -3.79 -7.55
C GLY A 157 1.20 -2.31 -7.83
N LEU A 158 -0.04 -1.84 -7.77
CA LEU A 158 -0.34 -0.39 -7.76
C LEU A 158 0.13 0.33 -6.49
N ALA A 159 0.43 -0.38 -5.39
CA ALA A 159 0.87 0.19 -4.12
C ALA A 159 2.33 -0.14 -3.75
N THR A 160 3.00 -0.95 -4.57
CA THR A 160 4.34 -1.52 -4.33
C THR A 160 5.16 -1.56 -5.64
N ALA A 161 6.45 -1.85 -5.58
CA ALA A 161 7.23 -2.24 -6.75
C ALA A 161 7.07 -3.73 -7.13
N GLY A 162 6.71 -4.58 -6.16
CA GLY A 162 6.41 -6.00 -6.38
C GLY A 162 4.96 -6.29 -6.76
N ILE A 163 4.56 -7.54 -6.57
CA ILE A 163 3.19 -8.04 -6.80
C ILE A 163 2.17 -7.57 -5.74
N GLY A 164 2.61 -6.78 -4.77
CA GLY A 164 1.84 -6.33 -3.62
C GLY A 164 1.75 -7.34 -2.48
N THR A 165 0.92 -7.01 -1.50
CA THR A 165 0.78 -7.74 -0.24
C THR A 165 -0.44 -8.68 -0.28
N ALA A 166 -1.62 -8.21 0.11
CA ALA A 166 -2.82 -9.05 0.10
C ALA A 166 -3.20 -9.47 -1.32
N ILE A 167 -3.15 -8.57 -2.31
CA ILE A 167 -3.36 -8.93 -3.73
C ILE A 167 -2.25 -9.87 -4.23
N GLY A 168 -1.01 -9.76 -3.73
CA GLY A 168 0.06 -10.72 -4.05
C GLY A 168 -0.29 -12.15 -3.59
N VAL A 169 -0.86 -12.29 -2.40
CA VAL A 169 -1.41 -13.57 -1.91
C VAL A 169 -2.54 -14.08 -2.82
N LEU A 170 -3.46 -13.19 -3.21
CA LEU A 170 -4.55 -13.54 -4.13
C LEU A 170 -4.02 -14.01 -5.49
N LEU A 171 -3.02 -13.32 -6.05
CA LEU A 171 -2.39 -13.68 -7.31
C LEU A 171 -1.76 -15.07 -7.26
N LYS A 172 -0.94 -15.36 -6.24
CA LYS A 172 -0.35 -16.70 -6.10
C LYS A 172 -1.40 -17.79 -5.86
N ALA A 173 -2.45 -17.49 -5.10
CA ALA A 173 -3.54 -18.43 -4.90
C ALA A 173 -4.31 -18.70 -6.20
N HIS A 174 -4.53 -17.68 -7.03
CA HIS A 174 -5.16 -17.82 -8.34
C HIS A 174 -4.30 -18.67 -9.29
N GLN A 175 -2.99 -18.40 -9.36
CA GLN A 175 -2.04 -19.19 -10.16
C GLN A 175 -2.01 -20.68 -9.73
N GLN A 176 -2.30 -20.97 -8.46
CA GLN A 176 -2.44 -22.33 -7.93
C GLN A 176 -3.86 -22.92 -8.07
N GLY A 177 -4.79 -22.25 -8.75
CA GLY A 177 -6.17 -22.70 -8.93
C GLY A 177 -7.00 -22.74 -7.64
N LYS A 178 -6.57 -22.02 -6.59
CA LYS A 178 -7.23 -22.05 -5.27
C LYS A 178 -8.40 -21.07 -5.14
N ILE A 179 -8.46 -20.05 -5.99
CA ILE A 179 -9.49 -19.01 -5.91
C ILE A 179 -10.69 -19.41 -6.76
N LYS A 180 -11.86 -19.48 -6.12
CA LYS A 180 -13.15 -19.52 -6.82
C LYS A 180 -13.59 -18.13 -7.23
N GLN A 181 -13.52 -17.17 -6.32
CA GLN A 181 -13.82 -15.75 -6.57
C GLN A 181 -13.27 -14.86 -5.44
N VAL A 182 -13.12 -13.57 -5.73
CA VAL A 182 -12.78 -12.51 -4.76
C VAL A 182 -13.90 -11.47 -4.70
N TRP A 183 -14.45 -11.25 -3.52
CA TRP A 183 -15.30 -10.09 -3.22
C TRP A 183 -14.42 -8.87 -2.97
N VAL A 184 -14.65 -7.79 -3.70
CA VAL A 184 -13.91 -6.54 -3.57
C VAL A 184 -14.85 -5.49 -3.02
N ASP A 185 -14.56 -5.01 -1.82
CA ASP A 185 -15.25 -3.84 -1.27
C ASP A 185 -14.87 -2.60 -2.08
N GLU A 186 -15.84 -1.78 -2.47
CA GLU A 186 -15.57 -0.57 -3.26
C GLU A 186 -14.62 0.40 -2.53
N THR A 187 -14.66 0.40 -1.20
CA THR A 187 -13.80 1.16 -0.27
C THR A 187 -14.02 2.67 -0.36
N ARG A 188 -15.17 3.15 0.12
CA ARG A 188 -15.44 4.59 0.23
C ARG A 188 -14.50 5.26 1.26
N PRO A 189 -14.25 6.58 1.12
CA PRO A 189 -14.77 7.47 0.09
C PRO A 189 -14.00 7.47 -1.23
N LEU A 190 -12.72 7.06 -1.23
CA LEU A 190 -11.82 7.19 -2.39
C LEU A 190 -12.05 6.12 -3.47
N LEU A 191 -12.82 5.08 -3.16
CA LEU A 191 -13.17 3.98 -4.05
C LEU A 191 -11.96 3.15 -4.50
N GLN A 192 -10.98 2.93 -3.62
CA GLN A 192 -9.75 2.21 -4.02
C GLN A 192 -10.05 0.79 -4.49
N GLY A 193 -10.95 0.06 -3.82
CA GLY A 193 -11.26 -1.29 -4.23
C GLY A 193 -12.02 -1.31 -5.56
N GLY A 194 -12.99 -0.41 -5.73
CA GLY A 194 -13.77 -0.31 -6.97
C GLY A 194 -12.97 0.19 -8.17
N ARG A 195 -11.99 1.06 -7.97
CA ARG A 195 -11.21 1.68 -9.05
C ARG A 195 -9.90 0.97 -9.33
N LEU A 196 -9.17 0.60 -8.29
CA LEU A 196 -7.79 0.13 -8.39
C LEU A 196 -7.72 -1.39 -8.26
N THR A 197 -8.34 -1.97 -7.23
CA THR A 197 -8.31 -3.42 -7.02
C THR A 197 -9.11 -4.16 -8.07
N ALA A 198 -10.33 -3.72 -8.37
CA ALA A 198 -11.12 -4.30 -9.44
C ALA A 198 -10.39 -4.23 -10.80
N TRP A 199 -9.74 -3.10 -11.09
CA TRP A 199 -8.91 -2.96 -12.29
C TRP A 199 -7.74 -3.95 -12.30
N GLU A 200 -6.95 -3.99 -11.22
CA GLU A 200 -5.75 -4.82 -11.12
C GLU A 200 -6.08 -6.32 -11.13
N LEU A 201 -7.13 -6.76 -10.40
CA LEU A 201 -7.60 -8.14 -10.47
C LEU A 201 -8.07 -8.51 -11.88
N GLY A 202 -8.67 -7.57 -12.61
CA GLY A 202 -9.04 -7.72 -14.01
C GLY A 202 -7.83 -7.94 -14.92
N GLU A 203 -6.81 -7.09 -14.81
CA GLU A 203 -5.54 -7.21 -15.56
C GLU A 203 -4.82 -8.53 -15.24
N LEU A 204 -4.93 -9.00 -13.99
CA LEU A 204 -4.33 -10.26 -13.53
C LEU A 204 -5.18 -11.51 -13.85
N GLY A 205 -6.38 -11.35 -14.41
CA GLY A 205 -7.30 -12.45 -14.73
C GLY A 205 -7.92 -13.15 -13.51
N ILE A 206 -7.84 -12.53 -12.32
CA ILE A 206 -8.38 -13.10 -11.08
C ILE A 206 -9.90 -12.89 -11.07
N PRO A 207 -10.73 -13.94 -10.87
CA PRO A 207 -12.18 -13.77 -10.85
C PRO A 207 -12.62 -12.95 -9.64
N TYR A 208 -13.32 -11.84 -9.86
CA TYR A 208 -13.78 -10.97 -8.80
C TYR A 208 -15.21 -10.45 -9.02
N GLN A 209 -15.84 -9.99 -7.93
CA GLN A 209 -17.10 -9.24 -7.93
C GLN A 209 -16.98 -8.03 -7.01
N LEU A 210 -17.31 -6.85 -7.52
CA LEU A 210 -17.33 -5.60 -6.77
C LEU A 210 -18.62 -5.50 -5.94
N ILE A 211 -18.49 -5.06 -4.69
CA ILE A 211 -19.60 -4.84 -3.76
C ILE A 211 -19.46 -3.48 -3.07
N CYS A 212 -20.58 -2.92 -2.61
CA CYS A 212 -20.51 -1.82 -1.65
C CYS A 212 -20.03 -2.35 -0.29
N ASP A 213 -19.33 -1.51 0.47
CA ASP A 213 -18.76 -1.86 1.78
C ASP A 213 -19.82 -2.45 2.75
N SER A 214 -21.06 -1.95 2.68
CA SER A 214 -22.17 -2.39 3.52
C SER A 214 -22.74 -3.78 3.16
N MET A 215 -22.29 -4.40 2.08
CA MET A 215 -22.77 -5.71 1.62
C MET A 215 -21.97 -6.88 2.21
N ALA A 216 -20.77 -6.62 2.74
CA ALA A 216 -19.86 -7.64 3.26
C ALA A 216 -20.53 -8.55 4.31
N ALA A 217 -21.24 -7.96 5.29
CA ALA A 217 -21.96 -8.70 6.33
C ALA A 217 -23.01 -9.68 5.76
N SER A 218 -23.73 -9.27 4.71
CA SER A 218 -24.74 -10.11 4.06
C SER A 218 -24.11 -11.32 3.38
N LEU A 219 -22.95 -11.15 2.74
CA LEU A 219 -22.20 -12.25 2.15
C LEU A 219 -21.63 -13.20 3.20
N MET A 220 -21.07 -12.66 4.28
CA MET A 220 -20.56 -13.45 5.41
C MET A 220 -21.70 -14.27 6.05
N ALA A 221 -22.87 -13.67 6.27
CA ALA A 221 -24.05 -14.37 6.80
C ALA A 221 -24.56 -15.50 5.88
N GLN A 222 -24.35 -15.37 4.57
CA GLN A 222 -24.69 -16.40 3.58
C GLN A 222 -23.61 -17.49 3.44
N GLY A 223 -22.50 -17.40 4.19
CA GLY A 223 -21.38 -18.34 4.06
C GLY A 223 -20.65 -18.22 2.73
N LYS A 224 -20.67 -17.04 2.09
CA LYS A 224 -20.02 -16.77 0.79
C LYS A 224 -18.60 -16.22 0.92
N VAL A 225 -18.07 -16.12 2.13
CA VAL A 225 -16.72 -15.60 2.42
C VAL A 225 -16.00 -16.62 3.30
N ASP A 226 -14.89 -17.15 2.80
CA ASP A 226 -14.09 -18.18 3.47
C ASP A 226 -12.90 -17.60 4.24
N ALA A 227 -12.39 -16.43 3.82
CA ALA A 227 -11.37 -15.67 4.52
C ALA A 227 -11.36 -14.21 4.05
N VAL A 228 -10.95 -13.31 4.94
CA VAL A 228 -10.70 -11.89 4.62
C VAL A 228 -9.20 -11.65 4.56
N TRP A 229 -8.75 -10.95 3.52
CA TRP A 229 -7.36 -10.56 3.30
C TRP A 229 -7.24 -9.06 3.10
N VAL A 230 -6.50 -8.39 3.97
CA VAL A 230 -6.26 -6.94 3.92
C VAL A 230 -4.78 -6.62 4.03
N GLY A 231 -4.42 -5.38 3.71
CA GLY A 231 -3.11 -4.81 3.99
C GLY A 231 -3.02 -4.18 5.38
N ALA A 232 -1.95 -3.43 5.60
CA ALA A 232 -1.80 -2.53 6.75
C ALA A 232 -1.04 -1.28 6.35
N ASP A 233 -1.34 -0.17 7.02
CA ASP A 233 -0.55 1.07 6.98
C ASP A 233 0.39 1.18 8.18
N ARG A 234 0.02 0.60 9.33
CA ARG A 234 0.89 0.51 10.52
C ARG A 234 0.49 -0.67 11.39
N ILE A 235 1.47 -1.38 11.93
CA ILE A 235 1.29 -2.42 12.96
C ILE A 235 1.97 -1.93 14.24
N ALA A 236 1.23 -1.77 15.33
CA ALA A 236 1.76 -1.35 16.63
C ALA A 236 2.45 -2.51 17.36
N ALA A 237 3.22 -2.20 18.41
CA ALA A 237 3.97 -3.16 19.22
C ALA A 237 3.10 -4.22 19.92
N ASN A 238 1.80 -3.95 20.12
CA ASN A 238 0.84 -4.93 20.65
C ASN A 238 0.14 -5.76 19.56
N GLY A 239 0.48 -5.56 18.29
CA GLY A 239 -0.12 -6.22 17.13
C GLY A 239 -1.39 -5.56 16.57
N ASP A 240 -1.87 -4.47 17.17
CA ASP A 240 -2.99 -3.71 16.60
C ASP A 240 -2.59 -3.15 15.22
N VAL A 241 -3.55 -3.15 14.30
CA VAL A 241 -3.30 -2.77 12.91
C VAL A 241 -4.15 -1.57 12.54
N ALA A 242 -3.50 -0.49 12.10
CA ALA A 242 -4.18 0.56 11.36
C ALA A 242 -4.20 0.23 9.86
N ASN A 243 -5.37 0.29 9.25
CA ASN A 243 -5.57 0.12 7.82
C ASN A 243 -6.75 0.98 7.36
N LYS A 244 -7.05 0.98 6.05
CA LYS A 244 -8.13 1.77 5.45
C LYS A 244 -9.45 1.64 6.24
N ILE A 245 -10.10 2.78 6.47
CA ILE A 245 -11.43 2.86 7.11
C ILE A 245 -12.39 1.83 6.51
N GLY A 246 -13.02 1.04 7.36
CA GLY A 246 -13.81 -0.15 6.98
C GLY A 246 -13.15 -1.46 7.41
N THR A 247 -11.82 -1.49 7.58
CA THR A 247 -11.07 -2.69 8.01
C THR A 247 -11.53 -3.19 9.37
N TYR A 248 -11.66 -2.30 10.36
CA TYR A 248 -12.15 -2.68 11.69
C TYR A 248 -13.56 -3.25 11.63
N SER A 249 -14.46 -2.64 10.85
CA SER A 249 -15.81 -3.16 10.65
C SER A 249 -15.78 -4.57 10.06
N LEU A 250 -14.96 -4.82 9.04
CA LEU A 250 -14.79 -6.15 8.47
C LEU A 250 -14.23 -7.16 9.47
N ALA A 251 -13.28 -6.77 10.31
CA ALA A 251 -12.70 -7.64 11.33
C ALA A 251 -13.75 -8.04 12.39
N VAL A 252 -14.58 -7.10 12.83
CA VAL A 252 -15.72 -7.38 13.75
C VAL A 252 -16.71 -8.34 13.10
N LEU A 253 -17.07 -8.12 11.84
CA LEU A 253 -17.99 -8.99 11.10
C LEU A 253 -17.39 -10.38 10.90
N ALA A 254 -16.12 -10.47 10.49
CA ALA A 254 -15.41 -11.72 10.30
C ALA A 254 -15.35 -12.51 11.61
N HIS A 255 -15.04 -11.86 12.73
CA HIS A 255 -15.05 -12.49 14.05
C HIS A 255 -16.45 -13.02 14.43
N TYR A 256 -17.50 -12.22 14.26
CA TYR A 256 -18.89 -12.64 14.52
C TYR A 256 -19.29 -13.87 13.69
N HIS A 257 -18.92 -13.90 12.41
CA HIS A 257 -19.20 -15.00 11.49
C HIS A 257 -18.18 -16.15 11.54
N ARG A 258 -17.16 -16.07 12.41
CA ARG A 258 -16.07 -17.05 12.55
C ARG A 258 -15.29 -17.28 11.25
N ILE A 259 -15.05 -16.21 10.51
CA ILE A 259 -14.26 -16.18 9.28
C ILE A 259 -12.85 -15.71 9.64
N PRO A 260 -11.79 -16.40 9.17
CA PRO A 260 -10.43 -15.99 9.42
C PRO A 260 -10.13 -14.64 8.75
N PHE A 261 -9.48 -13.74 9.50
CA PHE A 261 -9.11 -12.41 9.08
C PHE A 261 -7.59 -12.26 9.07
N TYR A 262 -6.98 -12.13 7.88
CA TYR A 262 -5.54 -12.07 7.71
C TYR A 262 -5.08 -10.67 7.28
N VAL A 263 -4.01 -10.22 7.90
CA VAL A 263 -3.31 -8.98 7.55
C VAL A 263 -2.02 -9.35 6.84
N ALA A 264 -1.85 -8.95 5.58
CA ALA A 264 -0.63 -9.15 4.80
C ALA A 264 0.12 -7.81 4.67
N ALA A 265 1.32 -7.72 5.26
CA ALA A 265 2.11 -6.50 5.24
C ALA A 265 3.59 -6.82 5.48
N PRO A 266 4.54 -6.03 4.95
CA PRO A 266 5.96 -6.24 5.24
C PRO A 266 6.28 -5.90 6.70
N HIS A 267 7.36 -6.48 7.24
CA HIS A 267 7.88 -6.15 8.56
C HIS A 267 8.23 -4.67 8.70
N THR A 268 8.50 -3.98 7.58
CA THR A 268 8.76 -2.53 7.55
C THR A 268 7.51 -1.68 7.89
N THR A 269 6.32 -2.27 7.90
CA THR A 269 5.07 -1.65 8.36
C THR A 269 4.89 -1.72 9.89
N HIS A 270 5.73 -2.52 10.58
CA HIS A 270 5.74 -2.58 12.04
C HIS A 270 6.43 -1.35 12.64
N ASP A 271 5.75 -0.72 13.59
CA ASP A 271 6.19 0.43 14.35
C ASP A 271 6.40 0.01 15.83
N PRO A 272 7.63 -0.36 16.22
CA PRO A 272 7.92 -0.81 17.58
C PRO A 272 7.78 0.31 18.63
N ASP A 273 7.84 1.57 18.21
CA ASP A 273 7.73 2.74 19.10
C ASP A 273 6.26 3.12 19.36
N CYS A 274 5.32 2.56 18.57
CA CYS A 274 3.89 2.73 18.79
C CYS A 274 3.36 1.63 19.71
N PRO A 275 3.03 1.93 20.98
CA PRO A 275 2.72 0.88 21.96
C PRO A 275 1.42 0.12 21.68
N ASN A 276 0.43 0.78 21.09
CA ASN A 276 -0.88 0.20 20.78
C ASN A 276 -1.65 1.02 19.75
N GLY A 277 -2.78 0.48 19.30
CA GLY A 277 -3.64 1.11 18.31
C GLY A 277 -4.15 2.50 18.68
N ALA A 278 -4.36 2.80 19.97
CA ALA A 278 -4.83 4.13 20.41
C ALA A 278 -3.75 5.22 20.26
N ALA A 279 -2.48 4.83 20.16
CA ALA A 279 -1.37 5.76 19.91
C ALA A 279 -1.16 6.04 18.41
N ILE A 280 -1.88 5.35 17.51
CA ILE A 280 -1.76 5.57 16.07
C ILE A 280 -2.52 6.85 15.68
N PRO A 281 -1.86 7.87 15.10
CA PRO A 281 -2.54 9.06 14.61
C PRO A 281 -3.38 8.73 13.38
N ILE A 282 -4.67 9.07 13.41
CA ILE A 282 -5.61 8.83 12.31
C ILE A 282 -5.77 10.10 11.46
N GLU A 283 -5.41 10.00 10.18
CA GLU A 283 -5.58 11.08 9.19
C GLU A 283 -7.08 11.41 9.03
N GLN A 284 -7.45 12.67 9.25
CA GLN A 284 -8.75 13.22 8.88
C GLN A 284 -8.62 13.94 7.53
N ARG A 285 -9.51 13.62 6.59
CA ARG A 285 -9.43 14.13 5.22
C ARG A 285 -10.57 15.08 4.89
N ASP A 286 -10.43 15.75 3.75
CA ASP A 286 -11.39 16.75 3.29
C ASP A 286 -12.82 16.19 3.20
N ALA A 287 -13.80 16.97 3.63
CA ALA A 287 -15.20 16.57 3.66
C ALA A 287 -15.79 16.30 2.26
N SER A 288 -15.20 16.87 1.19
CA SER A 288 -15.65 16.70 -0.19
C SER A 288 -15.57 15.25 -0.66
N GLU A 289 -14.65 14.45 -0.11
CA GLU A 289 -14.53 13.02 -0.43
C GLU A 289 -15.78 12.23 -0.03
N VAL A 290 -16.42 12.59 1.08
CA VAL A 290 -17.66 11.94 1.55
C VAL A 290 -18.90 12.55 0.92
N LYS A 291 -18.90 13.87 0.69
CA LYS A 291 -20.03 14.60 0.07
C LYS A 291 -20.26 14.24 -1.39
N GLY A 292 -19.29 13.62 -2.03
CA GLY A 292 -19.37 13.26 -3.42
C GLY A 292 -18.28 12.28 -3.83
N VAL A 293 -17.94 12.31 -5.10
CA VAL A 293 -16.89 11.50 -5.68
C VAL A 293 -16.22 12.30 -6.80
N SER A 294 -14.89 12.19 -6.89
CA SER A 294 -14.07 12.80 -7.95
C SER A 294 -13.01 11.82 -8.42
N GLY A 295 -12.71 11.84 -9.73
CA GLY A 295 -11.65 11.03 -10.32
C GLY A 295 -11.66 11.08 -11.85
N GLY A 296 -11.03 10.10 -12.50
CA GLY A 296 -11.01 9.98 -13.97
C GLY A 296 -12.40 9.92 -14.62
N PHE A 297 -13.45 9.56 -13.87
CA PHE A 297 -14.86 9.53 -14.29
C PHE A 297 -15.61 10.86 -14.09
N GLY A 298 -14.93 11.94 -13.67
CA GLY A 298 -15.54 13.25 -13.44
C GLY A 298 -15.82 13.53 -11.96
N HIS A 299 -16.67 14.52 -11.71
CA HIS A 299 -17.03 15.01 -10.38
C HIS A 299 -18.54 14.95 -10.18
N CYS A 300 -18.97 14.45 -9.03
CA CYS A 300 -20.37 14.45 -8.61
C CYS A 300 -20.46 14.74 -7.11
N GLN A 301 -21.27 15.73 -6.71
CA GLN A 301 -21.63 15.95 -5.32
C GLN A 301 -23.05 15.42 -5.09
N TRP A 302 -23.18 14.39 -4.26
CA TRP A 302 -24.48 13.77 -3.96
C TRP A 302 -25.06 14.20 -2.61
N ALA A 303 -24.25 14.75 -1.72
CA ALA A 303 -24.68 15.25 -0.42
C ALA A 303 -24.86 16.79 -0.45
N PRO A 304 -25.62 17.37 0.50
CA PRO A 304 -25.66 18.82 0.66
C PRO A 304 -24.27 19.43 0.84
N ALA A 305 -24.01 20.59 0.21
CA ALA A 305 -22.68 21.21 0.18
C ALA A 305 -22.12 21.53 1.58
N ASN A 306 -23.02 21.87 2.51
CA ASN A 306 -22.75 22.24 3.89
C ASN A 306 -22.97 21.10 4.89
N ALA A 307 -23.16 19.85 4.43
CA ALA A 307 -23.29 18.71 5.34
C ALA A 307 -22.00 18.57 6.19
N PRO A 308 -22.11 18.51 7.53
CA PRO A 308 -20.96 18.18 8.37
C PRO A 308 -20.54 16.72 8.11
N VAL A 309 -19.23 16.48 8.06
CA VAL A 309 -18.66 15.19 7.70
C VAL A 309 -17.63 14.77 8.74
N TYR A 310 -17.65 13.48 9.08
CA TYR A 310 -16.58 12.79 9.76
C TYR A 310 -15.87 11.88 8.73
N ASN A 311 -14.60 12.14 8.42
CA ASN A 311 -13.86 11.45 7.35
C ASN A 311 -12.47 10.97 7.81
N PRO A 312 -12.40 10.00 8.74
CA PRO A 312 -11.16 9.30 9.03
C PRO A 312 -10.75 8.45 7.83
N ALA A 313 -9.49 8.56 7.39
CA ALA A 313 -8.97 7.75 6.30
C ALA A 313 -8.62 6.32 6.72
N PHE A 314 -8.49 6.07 8.03
CA PHE A 314 -8.07 4.79 8.59
C PHE A 314 -8.89 4.48 9.85
N ASP A 315 -8.98 3.20 10.19
CA ASP A 315 -9.41 2.71 11.49
C ASP A 315 -8.38 1.73 12.06
N VAL A 316 -8.59 1.32 13.30
CA VAL A 316 -7.69 0.43 14.03
C VAL A 316 -8.42 -0.88 14.30
N THR A 317 -7.85 -1.99 13.82
CA THR A 317 -8.27 -3.35 14.12
C THR A 317 -7.46 -3.88 15.30
N PRO A 318 -8.11 -4.19 16.45
CA PRO A 318 -7.43 -4.80 17.59
C PRO A 318 -6.85 -6.18 17.24
N ALA A 319 -5.69 -6.49 17.80
CA ALA A 319 -5.01 -7.79 17.58
C ALA A 319 -5.91 -9.01 17.87
N ALA A 320 -6.84 -8.89 18.81
CA ALA A 320 -7.78 -9.94 19.18
C ALA A 320 -8.78 -10.34 18.07
N LEU A 321 -8.92 -9.52 17.01
CA LEU A 321 -9.79 -9.81 15.87
C LEU A 321 -9.03 -10.38 14.66
N ILE A 322 -7.69 -10.48 14.75
CA ILE A 322 -6.83 -10.89 13.64
C ILE A 322 -6.46 -12.37 13.82
N SER A 323 -6.64 -13.15 12.76
CA SER A 323 -6.33 -14.59 12.74
C SER A 323 -4.87 -14.89 12.42
N GLY A 324 -4.17 -13.95 11.78
CA GLY A 324 -2.73 -14.04 11.53
C GLY A 324 -2.19 -12.82 10.79
N TRP A 325 -0.91 -12.52 11.06
CA TRP A 325 -0.15 -11.48 10.37
C TRP A 325 0.83 -12.16 9.43
N VAL A 326 0.66 -11.96 8.13
CA VAL A 326 1.51 -12.53 7.09
C VAL A 326 2.57 -11.50 6.71
N LEU A 327 3.77 -11.71 7.23
CA LEU A 327 4.94 -10.88 6.97
C LEU A 327 5.85 -11.54 5.94
N ASP A 328 6.81 -10.78 5.41
CA ASP A 328 7.90 -11.29 4.59
C ASP A 328 8.81 -12.26 5.36
N SER A 329 8.80 -12.20 6.70
CA SER A 329 9.53 -13.12 7.57
C SER A 329 8.75 -14.37 7.96
N GLY A 330 7.47 -14.47 7.61
CA GLY A 330 6.62 -15.61 7.95
C GLY A 330 5.22 -15.21 8.43
N VAL A 331 4.43 -16.23 8.80
CA VAL A 331 3.11 -16.05 9.41
C VAL A 331 3.27 -15.97 10.93
N ILE A 332 2.77 -14.90 11.53
CA ILE A 332 2.74 -14.68 12.98
C ILE A 332 1.33 -15.00 13.48
N THR A 333 1.24 -15.84 14.52
CA THR A 333 -0.04 -16.25 15.11
C THR A 333 -0.46 -15.34 16.28
N PRO A 334 -1.75 -15.34 16.65
CA PRO A 334 -2.22 -14.62 17.84
C PRO A 334 -1.46 -14.98 19.12
N GLU A 335 -1.07 -16.24 19.29
CA GLU A 335 -0.29 -16.70 20.44
C GLU A 335 1.12 -16.09 20.47
N GLN A 336 1.76 -15.96 19.30
CA GLN A 336 3.07 -15.30 19.20
C GLN A 336 2.97 -13.80 19.49
N VAL A 337 1.91 -13.13 19.02
CA VAL A 337 1.64 -11.73 19.36
C VAL A 337 1.40 -11.57 20.86
N ALA A 338 0.59 -12.43 21.47
CA ALA A 338 0.37 -12.43 22.92
C ALA A 338 1.66 -12.71 23.73
N ALA A 339 2.60 -13.47 23.15
CA ALA A 339 3.94 -13.70 23.71
C ALA A 339 4.93 -12.55 23.45
N GLY A 340 4.49 -11.44 22.84
CA GLY A 340 5.31 -10.25 22.65
C GLY A 340 6.13 -10.22 21.36
N PHE A 341 5.72 -10.93 20.29
CA PHE A 341 6.48 -10.94 19.02
C PHE A 341 6.78 -9.55 18.45
N PHE A 342 5.80 -8.63 18.53
CA PHE A 342 5.95 -7.24 18.06
C PHE A 342 6.49 -6.29 19.14
N GLN A 343 6.68 -6.73 20.37
CA GLN A 343 7.21 -5.86 21.41
C GLN A 343 8.69 -5.57 21.15
N PRO A 344 9.18 -4.37 21.49
CA PRO A 344 10.61 -4.07 21.45
C PRO A 344 11.39 -5.13 22.24
N LYS A 345 12.44 -5.69 21.62
CA LYS A 345 13.37 -6.56 22.33
C LYS A 345 14.16 -5.69 23.30
N SER A 346 14.01 -5.97 24.60
CA SER A 346 14.73 -5.31 25.70
C SER A 346 16.24 -5.46 25.61
#